data_AF-A0A0U3BZD4-F1
#
_entry.id   AF-A0A0U3BZD4-F1
#
_cell.length_a   1.000
_cell.length_b   1.000
_cell.length_c   1.000
_cell.angle_alpha   90.00
_cell.angle_beta   90.00
_cell.angle_gamma   90.00
#
_symmetry.space_group_name_H-M   'P 1'
#
loop_
_entity.id
_entity.type
_entity.pdbx_description
1 polymer ?
#
loop_
_entity_poly.entity_id
_entity_poly.type
_entity_poly.pdbx_seq_one_letter_code
_entity_poly.pdbx_strand_id
1 'polypeptide(L)'
;MARTMTIDLGDELREFVESLVASGDYRTQSEVVRDSLRLLRERQAASKLENLKSLIQEGMDSGEPIPWDVDEFLRKAKARVGIYEKRNSDNTECE
;
A
#
# COMPACT_ATOMS: atom_id res chain seq x y z
N MET A 1 5.43 26.99 -16.36
CA MET A 1 5.89 27.86 -15.24
C MET A 1 6.30 26.95 -14.09
N ALA A 2 7.46 27.20 -13.47
CA ALA A 2 7.88 26.44 -12.30
C ALA A 2 6.91 26.73 -11.15
N ARG A 3 6.30 25.69 -10.58
CA ARG A 3 5.39 25.81 -9.44
C ARG A 3 6.22 25.77 -8.16
N THR A 4 6.29 26.89 -7.45
CA THR A 4 6.95 26.96 -6.14
C THR A 4 6.05 26.34 -5.08
N MET A 5 6.61 25.45 -4.26
CA MET A 5 5.91 24.84 -3.14
C MET A 5 6.71 25.15 -1.87
N THR A 6 6.06 25.78 -0.90
CA THR A 6 6.65 26.02 0.42
C THR A 6 6.35 24.82 1.30
N ILE A 7 7.37 24.30 1.97
CA ILE A 7 7.31 23.10 2.80
C ILE A 7 8.09 23.39 4.08
N ASP A 8 7.52 23.03 5.23
CA ASP A 8 8.24 23.04 6.50
C ASP A 8 8.84 21.65 6.74
N LEU A 9 10.15 21.60 6.98
CA LEU A 9 10.92 20.36 7.10
C LEU A 9 11.27 20.02 8.56
N GLY A 10 10.89 20.86 9.54
CA GLY A 10 11.43 20.77 10.90
C GLY A 10 12.94 21.08 10.96
N ASP A 11 13.48 21.18 12.18
CA ASP A 11 14.86 21.65 12.38
C ASP A 11 15.93 20.60 12.00
N GLU A 12 15.71 19.32 12.33
CA GLU A 12 16.66 18.23 12.03
C GLU A 12 16.93 18.07 10.53
N LEU A 13 15.87 18.04 9.71
CA LEU A 13 16.02 17.93 8.26
C LEU A 13 16.55 19.23 7.64
N ARG A 14 16.28 20.39 8.24
CA ARG A 14 16.85 21.67 7.80
C ARG A 14 18.36 21.65 7.94
N GLU A 15 18.87 21.27 9.11
CA GLU A 15 20.32 21.14 9.37
C GLU A 15 20.97 20.14 8.40
N PHE A 16 20.32 19.00 8.18
CA PHE A 16 20.80 18.01 7.21
C PHE A 16 20.88 18.57 5.79
N VAL A 17 19.83 19.24 5.31
CA VAL A 17 19.82 19.86 3.97
C VAL A 17 20.86 20.97 3.85
N GLU A 18 21.03 21.80 4.89
CA GLU A 18 22.07 22.83 4.93
C GLU A 18 23.48 22.23 4.87
N SER A 19 23.73 21.12 5.58
CA SER A 19 25.01 20.42 5.53
C SER A 19 25.35 19.90 4.12
N LEU A 20 24.36 19.41 3.38
CA LEU A 20 24.51 18.91 2.00
C LEU A 20 24.72 20.03 0.97
N VAL A 21 24.17 21.21 1.22
CA VAL A 21 24.47 22.39 0.40
C VAL A 21 25.87 22.92 0.74
N ALA A 22 26.25 22.92 2.02
CA ALA A 22 27.57 23.34 2.47
C ALA A 22 28.71 22.42 2.01
N SER A 23 28.46 21.11 1.83
CA SER A 23 29.43 20.19 1.24
C SER A 23 29.74 20.50 -0.23
N GLY A 24 28.87 21.28 -0.89
CA GLY A 24 29.00 21.64 -2.30
C GLY A 24 28.44 20.61 -3.27
N ASP A 25 27.88 19.50 -2.78
CA ASP A 25 27.24 18.47 -3.60
C ASP A 25 25.96 18.99 -4.26
N TYR A 26 25.29 19.96 -3.63
CA TYR A 26 24.05 20.58 -4.13
C TYR A 26 24.16 22.10 -4.13
N ARG A 27 23.60 22.74 -5.16
CA ARG A 27 23.65 24.21 -5.29
C ARG A 27 22.51 24.90 -4.55
N THR A 28 21.38 24.21 -4.34
CA THR A 28 20.21 24.77 -3.65
C THR A 28 19.48 23.71 -2.81
N GLN A 29 18.80 24.14 -1.75
CA GLN A 29 17.93 23.27 -0.94
C GLN A 29 16.86 22.56 -1.80
N SER A 30 16.30 23.26 -2.79
CA SER A 30 15.31 22.72 -3.72
C SER A 30 15.84 21.62 -4.64
N GLU A 31 17.15 21.50 -4.82
CA GLU A 31 17.77 20.37 -5.52
C GLU A 31 17.84 19.15 -4.62
N VAL A 32 18.28 19.32 -3.37
CA VAL A 32 18.32 18.26 -2.36
C VAL A 32 16.95 17.61 -2.18
N VAL A 33 15.90 18.42 -2.02
CA VAL A 33 14.52 17.94 -1.83
C VAL A 33 14.03 17.18 -3.07
N ARG A 34 14.34 17.66 -4.28
CA ARG A 34 13.93 16.97 -5.51
C ARG A 34 14.61 15.62 -5.67
N ASP A 35 15.89 15.53 -5.37
CA ASP A 35 16.63 14.28 -5.51
C ASP A 35 16.22 13.27 -4.42
N SER A 36 16.00 13.74 -3.20
CA SER A 36 15.45 12.95 -2.09
C SER A 36 14.09 12.34 -2.44
N LEU A 37 13.18 13.12 -3.04
CA LEU A 37 11.88 12.63 -3.47
C LEU A 37 11.97 11.66 -4.66
N ARG A 38 12.94 11.84 -5.56
CA ARG A 38 13.20 10.89 -6.65
C ARG A 38 13.64 9.53 -6.07
N LEU A 39 14.60 9.55 -5.15
CA LEU A 39 15.09 8.35 -4.48
C LEU A 39 13.97 7.65 -3.67
N LEU A 40 13.14 8.43 -2.97
CA LEU A 40 11.99 7.89 -2.24
C LEU A 40 11.01 7.20 -3.19
N ARG A 41 10.70 7.82 -4.33
CA ARG A 41 9.82 7.23 -5.35
C ARG A 41 10.39 5.91 -5.88
N GLU A 42 11.69 5.86 -6.15
CA GLU A 42 12.36 4.64 -6.62
C GLU A 42 12.31 3.52 -5.59
N ARG A 43 12.63 3.84 -4.32
CA ARG A 43 12.52 2.88 -3.21
C ARG A 43 11.10 2.36 -3.04
N GLN A 44 10.11 3.24 -3.15
CA GLN A 44 8.71 2.85 -3.02
C GLN A 44 8.23 1.99 -4.20
N ALA A 45 8.73 2.25 -5.41
CA ALA A 45 8.47 1.42 -6.58
C ALA A 45 9.08 0.02 -6.44
N ALA A 46 10.33 -0.06 -5.97
CA ALA A 46 11.00 -1.33 -5.71
C ALA A 46 10.31 -2.12 -4.59
N SER A 47 9.95 -1.46 -3.48
CA SER A 47 9.30 -2.09 -2.33
C SER A 47 7.94 -2.71 -2.66
N LYS A 48 7.15 -2.09 -3.54
CA LYS A 48 5.86 -2.66 -3.97
C LYS A 48 6.04 -3.97 -4.73
N LEU A 49 7.07 -4.05 -5.57
CA LEU A 49 7.37 -5.26 -6.35
C LEU A 49 7.93 -6.36 -5.44
N GLU A 50 8.80 -6.00 -4.50
CA GLU A 50 9.30 -6.91 -3.45
C GLU A 50 8.14 -7.49 -2.63
N ASN A 51 7.22 -6.63 -2.18
CA ASN A 51 6.06 -7.03 -1.39
C ASN A 51 5.14 -7.96 -2.20
N LEU A 52 4.87 -7.64 -3.47
CA LEU A 52 4.09 -8.52 -4.34
C LEU A 52 4.75 -9.90 -4.51
N LYS A 53 6.07 -9.94 -4.71
CA LYS A 53 6.81 -11.21 -4.78
C LYS A 53 6.70 -12.01 -3.50
N SER A 54 6.82 -11.34 -2.35
CA SER A 54 6.68 -11.98 -1.04
C SER A 54 5.28 -12.58 -0.85
N LEU A 55 4.22 -11.87 -1.23
CA LEU A 55 2.84 -12.36 -1.12
C LEU A 55 2.58 -13.54 -2.06
N ILE A 56 3.15 -13.53 -3.26
CA ILE A 56 3.06 -14.67 -4.19
C ILE A 56 3.78 -15.88 -3.60
N GLN A 57 4.98 -15.69 -3.04
CA GLN A 57 5.73 -16.77 -2.40
C GLN A 57 4.97 -17.34 -1.20
N GLU A 58 4.41 -16.49 -0.34
CA GLU A 58 3.55 -16.91 0.78
C GLU A 58 2.35 -17.74 0.28
N GLY A 59 1.74 -17.34 -0.85
CA GLY A 59 0.69 -18.12 -1.49
C GLY A 59 1.17 -19.48 -2.01
N MET A 60 2.34 -19.56 -2.62
CA MET A 60 2.93 -20.82 -3.07
C MET A 60 3.31 -21.74 -1.91
N ASP A 61 3.82 -21.16 -0.82
CA ASP A 61 4.20 -21.90 0.39
C ASP A 61 2.98 -22.32 1.23
N SER A 62 1.79 -21.76 0.96
CA SER A 62 0.55 -22.05 1.69
C SER A 62 -0.02 -23.46 1.45
N GLY A 63 0.58 -24.22 0.53
CA GLY A 63 0.26 -25.61 0.24
C GLY A 63 -0.48 -25.82 -1.09
N GLU A 64 -0.98 -27.03 -1.30
CA GLU A 64 -1.60 -27.41 -2.56
C GLU A 64 -2.93 -26.67 -2.78
N PRO A 65 -3.17 -26.09 -3.97
CA PRO A 65 -4.45 -25.46 -4.29
C PRO A 65 -5.60 -26.47 -4.18
N ILE A 66 -6.56 -26.15 -3.32
CA ILE A 66 -7.80 -26.91 -3.18
C ILE A 66 -8.89 -26.33 -4.11
N PRO A 67 -9.85 -27.16 -4.57
CA PRO A 67 -11.02 -26.67 -5.28
C PRO A 67 -11.73 -25.58 -4.46
N TRP A 68 -11.96 -24.43 -5.09
CA TRP A 68 -12.53 -23.26 -4.42
C TRP A 68 -14.00 -23.09 -4.80
N ASP A 69 -14.88 -23.22 -3.81
CA ASP A 69 -16.32 -22.94 -3.91
C ASP A 69 -16.60 -21.56 -3.30
N VAL A 70 -17.11 -20.66 -4.12
CA VAL A 70 -17.39 -19.27 -3.75
C VAL A 70 -18.55 -19.18 -2.75
N ASP A 71 -19.58 -20.00 -2.91
CA ASP A 71 -20.78 -19.98 -2.05
C ASP A 71 -20.43 -20.50 -0.65
N GLU A 72 -19.63 -21.57 -0.58
CA GLU A 72 -19.16 -22.10 0.70
C GLU A 72 -18.23 -21.12 1.43
N PHE A 73 -17.33 -20.45 0.70
CA PHE A 73 -16.43 -19.45 1.25
C PHE A 73 -17.19 -18.25 1.82
N LEU A 74 -18.14 -17.69 1.05
CA LEU A 74 -18.95 -16.55 1.48
C LEU A 74 -19.80 -16.90 2.70
N ARG A 75 -20.37 -18.11 2.76
CA ARG A 75 -21.10 -18.59 3.93
C ARG A 75 -20.21 -18.63 5.18
N LYS A 76 -18.99 -19.17 5.06
CA LYS A 76 -18.00 -19.22 6.17
C LYS A 76 -17.55 -17.83 6.60
N ALA A 77 -17.30 -16.92 5.65
CA ALA A 77 -16.88 -15.55 5.92
C ALA A 77 -17.99 -14.74 6.60
N LYS A 78 -19.23 -14.80 6.10
CA LYS A 78 -20.42 -14.17 6.72
C LYS A 78 -20.67 -14.69 8.14
N ALA A 79 -20.50 -16.00 8.37
CA ALA A 79 -20.61 -16.60 9.69
C ALA A 79 -19.52 -16.10 10.67
N ARG A 80 -18.27 -15.92 10.20
CA ARG A 80 -17.18 -15.33 11.00
C ARG A 80 -17.42 -13.87 11.37
N VAL A 81 -18.08 -13.11 10.51
CA VAL A 81 -18.35 -11.68 10.70
C VAL A 81 -19.72 -11.43 11.38
N GLY A 82 -20.52 -12.48 11.62
CA GLY A 82 -21.80 -12.40 12.31
C GLY A 82 -22.96 -11.86 11.47
N ILE A 83 -22.83 -11.85 10.14
CA ILE A 83 -23.90 -11.42 9.23
C ILE A 83 -24.76 -12.64 8.90
N TYR A 84 -25.84 -12.84 9.65
CA TYR A 84 -26.79 -13.94 9.41
C TYR A 84 -27.78 -13.55 8.30
N GLU A 85 -27.72 -14.22 7.16
CA GLU A 85 -28.69 -14.06 6.09
C GLU A 85 -30.01 -14.70 6.55
N LYS A 86 -31.00 -13.87 6.91
CA LYS A 86 -32.37 -14.38 7.12
C LYS A 86 -32.79 -15.06 5.82
N ARG A 87 -33.05 -16.37 5.88
CA ARG A 87 -33.85 -17.05 4.86
C ARG A 87 -35.21 -16.34 4.82
N ASN A 88 -35.40 -15.42 3.89
CA ASN A 88 -36.73 -15.04 3.44
C ASN A 88 -37.28 -16.24 2.66
N SER A 89 -37.89 -17.18 3.37
CA SER A 89 -38.88 -18.08 2.80
C SER A 89 -40.21 -17.33 2.75
N ASP A 90 -40.27 -16.29 1.92
CA ASP A 90 -41.54 -15.81 1.40
C ASP A 90 -41.56 -16.16 -0.08
N ASN A 91 -42.31 -17.23 -0.36
CA ASN A 91 -43.23 -17.40 -1.48
C ASN A 91 -42.96 -18.57 -2.45
N THR A 92 -43.71 -19.67 -2.25
CA THR A 92 -44.29 -20.55 -3.30
C THR A 92 -45.41 -21.32 -2.60
N GLU A 93 -46.64 -20.80 -2.62
CA GLU A 93 -47.78 -21.18 -3.48
C GLU A 93 -48.55 -22.46 -3.08
N CYS A 94 -49.85 -22.25 -2.88
CA CYS A 94 -50.99 -23.11 -3.25
C CYS A 94 -51.24 -24.45 -2.54
N GLU A 95 -52.21 -24.44 -1.62
CA GLU A 95 -53.45 -25.25 -1.71
C GLU A 95 -54.63 -24.47 -1.10
#